data_AF-K9PZJ1-F1
#
_entry.id   AF-K9PZJ1-F1
#
_cell.length_a   1.000
_cell.length_b   1.000
_cell.length_c   1.000
_cell.angle_alpha   90.00
_cell.angle_beta   90.00
_cell.angle_gamma   90.00
#
_symmetry.space_group_name_H-M   'P 1'
#
loop_
_entity.id
_entity.type
_entity.pdbx_description
1 polymer ?
#
loop_
_entity_poly.entity_id
_entity_poly.type
_entity_poly.pdbx_seq_one_letter_code
_entity_poly.pdbx_strand_id
1 'polypeptide(L)'
;MEDFVDSLKDLYLEKITTSFSPQKLLIFVLFTLAQIIIQDSTHGDSFFLSLIDIKIQDLFDFDDGFFSKVRILNLILSFFLTTLNFLLYNKLKIFFFNQIPRQKKFKSSVNKMIQNTRLNMSLEKRINIDVMHELAESIKRKKLEFIQKHDAGIISMTFLLMGLVSLYTPTKNDIFVCALLSIFILWIQRNSYVFYLSKLVPLLVVHKVLLEKEFDLQDSSVFDKE
;
A
#
# COMPACT_ATOMS: atom_id res chain seq x y z
N MET A 1 11.39 24.11 4.36
CA MET A 1 11.07 23.66 2.96
C MET A 1 11.45 22.20 2.78
N GLU A 2 12.66 21.80 3.20
CA GLU A 2 13.04 20.40 3.36
C GLU A 2 12.17 19.68 4.40
N ASP A 3 11.82 20.37 5.50
CA ASP A 3 10.92 19.84 6.54
C ASP A 3 9.53 19.47 6.01
N PHE A 4 9.02 20.18 4.99
CA PHE A 4 7.72 19.85 4.39
C PHE A 4 7.82 18.63 3.46
N VAL A 5 8.91 18.52 2.71
CA VAL A 5 9.17 17.35 1.89
C VAL A 5 9.32 16.13 2.77
N ASP A 6 10.07 16.24 3.88
CA ASP A 6 10.22 15.15 4.84
C ASP A 6 8.92 14.85 5.60
N SER A 7 8.14 15.86 5.98
CA SER A 7 6.78 15.65 6.52
C SER A 7 5.87 14.90 5.55
N LEU A 8 5.95 15.18 4.24
CA LEU A 8 5.19 14.43 3.22
C LEU A 8 5.66 12.98 3.08
N LYS A 9 6.95 12.72 3.33
CA LYS A 9 7.49 11.35 3.37
C LYS A 9 6.96 10.60 4.58
N ASP A 10 6.96 11.24 5.75
CA ASP A 10 6.45 10.62 6.97
C ASP A 10 4.95 10.37 6.87
N LEU A 11 4.20 11.29 6.26
CA LEU A 11 2.76 11.13 6.00
C LEU A 11 2.45 9.96 5.04
N TYR A 12 3.36 9.66 4.11
CA TYR A 12 3.29 8.48 3.23
C TYR A 12 3.57 7.17 3.99
N LEU A 13 4.51 7.19 4.93
CA LEU A 13 4.94 6.00 5.69
C LEU A 13 4.00 5.67 6.87
N GLU A 14 3.54 6.69 7.59
CA GLU A 14 2.72 6.58 8.80
C GLU A 14 1.25 6.23 8.49
N LYS A 15 0.69 6.77 7.40
CA LYS A 15 -0.74 6.57 7.09
C LYS A 15 -1.07 5.22 6.41
N ILE A 16 -0.07 4.41 6.08
CA ILE A 16 -0.24 3.05 5.53
C ILE A 16 0.01 1.98 6.61
N THR A 17 0.57 2.35 7.77
CA THR A 17 1.05 1.38 8.77
C THR A 17 0.07 1.09 9.91
N THR A 18 -1.01 1.85 10.07
CA THR A 18 -1.80 1.83 11.32
C THR A 18 -3.26 1.40 11.13
N SER A 19 -3.49 0.08 11.16
CA SER A 19 -4.42 -0.59 12.07
C SER A 19 -4.35 -2.12 11.85
N PHE A 20 -4.91 -2.90 12.77
CA PHE A 20 -5.17 -4.32 12.53
C PHE A 20 -6.30 -4.43 11.49
N SER A 21 -5.94 -4.44 10.19
CA SER A 21 -6.94 -4.49 9.13
C SER A 21 -7.46 -5.93 8.94
N PRO A 22 -8.71 -6.12 8.51
CA PRO A 22 -9.25 -7.44 8.12
C PRO A 22 -8.36 -8.20 7.13
N GLN A 23 -7.50 -7.49 6.40
CA GLN A 23 -6.54 -8.09 5.48
C GLN A 23 -5.47 -8.90 6.20
N LYS A 24 -5.04 -8.51 7.41
CA LYS A 24 -4.10 -9.31 8.21
C LYS A 24 -4.67 -10.67 8.56
N LEU A 25 -5.96 -10.70 8.91
CA LEU A 25 -6.70 -11.94 9.16
C LEU A 25 -6.81 -12.77 7.87
N LEU A 26 -7.18 -12.14 6.74
CA LEU A 26 -7.26 -12.82 5.45
C LEU A 26 -5.91 -13.46 5.06
N ILE A 27 -4.81 -12.71 5.18
CA ILE A 27 -3.46 -13.19 4.85
C ILE A 27 -3.05 -14.34 5.78
N PHE A 28 -3.41 -14.26 7.06
CA PHE A 28 -3.17 -15.33 8.02
C PHE A 28 -3.92 -16.61 7.63
N VAL A 29 -5.18 -16.51 7.25
CA VAL A 29 -5.98 -17.65 6.76
C VAL A 29 -5.36 -18.22 5.47
N LEU A 30 -4.95 -17.38 4.52
CA LEU A 30 -4.30 -17.83 3.28
C LEU A 30 -3.00 -18.59 3.55
N PHE A 31 -2.16 -18.13 4.48
CA PHE A 31 -0.96 -18.87 4.86
C PHE A 31 -1.26 -20.19 5.56
N THR A 32 -2.32 -20.22 6.39
CA THR A 32 -2.75 -21.46 7.05
C THR A 32 -3.21 -22.50 6.02
N LEU A 33 -3.99 -22.07 5.03
CA LEU A 33 -4.41 -22.92 3.91
C LEU A 33 -3.22 -23.40 3.07
N ALA A 34 -2.30 -22.50 2.73
CA ALA A 34 -1.10 -22.86 1.97
C ALA A 34 -0.31 -23.99 2.63
N GLN A 35 -0.13 -23.91 3.96
CA GLN A 35 0.61 -24.92 4.70
C GLN A 35 -0.07 -26.28 4.69
N ILE A 36 -1.40 -26.32 4.78
CA ILE A 36 -2.15 -27.59 4.72
C ILE A 36 -2.03 -28.19 3.32
N ILE A 37 -2.18 -27.39 2.27
CA ILE A 37 -2.02 -27.85 0.88
C ILE A 37 -0.62 -28.45 0.68
N ILE A 38 0.42 -27.79 1.18
CA ILE A 38 1.79 -28.27 1.07
C ILE A 38 2.01 -29.56 1.88
N GLN A 39 1.33 -29.71 3.03
CA GLN A 39 1.39 -30.93 3.85
C GLN A 39 0.68 -32.12 3.19
N ASP A 40 -0.43 -31.87 2.51
CA ASP A 40 -1.25 -32.91 1.86
C ASP A 40 -0.79 -33.22 0.41
N SER A 41 -0.03 -32.33 -0.23
CA SER A 41 0.47 -32.51 -1.61
C SER A 41 1.55 -33.59 -1.70
N THR A 42 1.48 -34.42 -2.75
CA THR A 42 2.55 -35.38 -3.04
C THR A 42 3.76 -34.70 -3.68
N HIS A 43 4.96 -35.25 -3.47
CA HIS A 43 6.19 -34.70 -4.03
C HIS A 43 6.12 -34.60 -5.56
N GLY A 44 6.09 -33.39 -6.09
CA GLY A 44 6.07 -33.12 -7.53
C GLY A 44 4.79 -32.45 -8.05
N ASP A 45 3.77 -32.28 -7.21
CA ASP A 45 2.58 -31.52 -7.57
C ASP A 45 2.84 -30.01 -7.56
N SER A 46 2.25 -29.28 -8.50
CA SER A 46 2.34 -27.82 -8.54
C SER A 46 1.40 -27.22 -7.52
N PHE A 47 1.96 -26.47 -6.57
CA PHE A 47 1.20 -25.80 -5.51
C PHE A 47 0.07 -24.91 -6.06
N PHE A 48 0.37 -24.13 -7.10
CA PHE A 48 -0.62 -23.24 -7.70
C PHE A 48 -1.72 -23.98 -8.45
N LEU A 49 -1.45 -25.17 -9.01
CA LEU A 49 -2.49 -26.01 -9.59
C LEU A 49 -3.35 -26.64 -8.49
N SER A 50 -2.75 -27.11 -7.40
CA SER A 50 -3.49 -27.64 -6.25
C SER A 50 -4.43 -26.60 -5.63
N LEU A 51 -4.07 -25.31 -5.66
CA LEU A 51 -4.96 -24.23 -5.24
C LEU A 51 -6.23 -24.09 -6.10
N ILE A 52 -6.14 -24.39 -7.40
CA ILE A 52 -7.27 -24.28 -8.33
C ILE A 52 -8.26 -25.43 -8.13
N ASP A 53 -7.75 -26.60 -7.73
CA ASP A 53 -8.56 -27.82 -7.59
C ASP A 53 -9.33 -27.90 -6.25
N ILE A 54 -9.10 -26.97 -5.32
CA ILE A 54 -9.80 -26.93 -4.03
C ILE A 54 -11.26 -26.53 -4.23
N LYS A 55 -12.18 -27.40 -3.81
CA LYS A 55 -13.60 -27.05 -3.77
C LYS A 55 -13.89 -26.26 -2.50
N ILE A 56 -14.79 -25.28 -2.62
CA ILE A 56 -15.21 -24.46 -1.47
C ILE A 56 -15.83 -25.32 -0.36
N GLN A 57 -16.48 -26.43 -0.72
CA GLN A 57 -17.07 -27.35 0.25
C GLN A 57 -16.01 -28.00 1.17
N ASP A 58 -14.83 -28.31 0.64
CA ASP A 58 -13.73 -28.91 1.39
C ASP A 58 -13.15 -27.94 2.45
N LEU A 59 -13.36 -26.63 2.27
CA LEU A 59 -12.94 -25.61 3.25
C LEU A 59 -13.82 -25.60 4.51
N PHE A 60 -15.09 -26.01 4.43
CA PHE A 60 -16.06 -25.86 5.51
C PHE A 60 -16.55 -27.19 6.10
N ASP A 61 -16.04 -28.31 5.60
CA ASP A 61 -16.32 -29.61 6.21
C ASP A 61 -15.62 -29.72 7.58
N PHE A 62 -16.37 -30.01 8.63
CA PHE A 62 -15.86 -30.04 10.00
C PHE A 62 -15.24 -31.39 10.36
N ASP A 63 -15.63 -32.47 9.68
CA ASP A 63 -15.16 -33.82 9.99
C ASP A 63 -13.85 -34.10 9.22
N ASP A 64 -13.81 -33.82 7.91
CA ASP A 64 -12.65 -34.09 7.04
C ASP A 64 -12.07 -32.85 6.31
N GLY A 65 -12.61 -31.65 6.56
CA GLY A 65 -12.22 -30.45 5.83
C GLY A 65 -10.92 -29.80 6.30
N PHE A 66 -10.51 -28.74 5.59
CA PHE A 66 -9.22 -28.07 5.82
C PHE A 66 -8.99 -27.62 7.26
N PHE A 67 -10.04 -27.17 7.96
CA PHE A 67 -9.91 -26.69 9.33
C PHE A 67 -9.64 -27.81 10.34
N SER A 68 -10.09 -29.04 10.10
CA SER A 68 -9.83 -30.16 11.03
C SER A 68 -8.36 -30.59 11.02
N LYS A 69 -7.65 -30.33 9.91
CA LYS A 69 -6.22 -30.64 9.73
C LYS A 69 -5.26 -29.57 10.28
N VAL A 70 -5.77 -28.44 10.79
CA VAL A 70 -4.93 -27.34 11.27
C VAL A 70 -4.24 -27.70 12.59
N ARG A 71 -2.91 -27.78 12.57
CA ARG A 71 -2.09 -27.94 13.78
C ARG A 71 -1.76 -26.58 14.40
N ILE A 72 -1.53 -26.54 15.72
CA ILE A 72 -1.07 -25.33 16.45
C ILE A 72 0.21 -24.75 15.81
N LEU A 73 1.13 -25.62 15.37
CA LEU A 73 2.35 -25.19 14.69
C LEU A 73 2.06 -24.44 13.39
N ASN A 74 1.03 -24.85 12.63
CA ASN A 74 0.62 -24.17 11.41
C ASN A 74 0.11 -22.75 11.71
N LEU A 75 -0.59 -22.57 12.83
CA LEU A 75 -1.05 -21.25 13.29
C LEU A 75 0.12 -20.34 13.68
N ILE A 76 1.10 -20.86 14.44
CA ILE A 76 2.30 -20.11 14.84
C ILE A 76 3.10 -19.68 13.60
N LEU A 77 3.32 -20.62 12.66
CA LEU A 77 4.07 -20.33 11.44
C LEU A 77 3.31 -19.34 10.53
N SER A 78 1.98 -19.47 10.43
CA SER A 78 1.14 -18.53 9.67
C SER A 78 1.15 -17.12 10.27
N PHE A 79 1.21 -17.00 11.59
CA PHE A 79 1.38 -15.70 12.26
C PHE A 79 2.74 -15.08 11.92
N PHE A 80 3.81 -15.89 11.97
CA PHE A 80 5.14 -15.46 11.60
C PHE A 80 5.22 -15.02 10.14
N LEU A 81 4.70 -15.82 9.21
CA LEU A 81 4.66 -15.51 7.78
C LEU A 81 3.82 -14.26 7.47
N THR A 82 2.69 -14.09 8.15
CA THR A 82 1.88 -12.87 8.03
C THR A 82 2.70 -11.65 8.42
N THR A 83 3.34 -11.69 9.59
CA THR A 83 4.20 -10.59 10.07
C THR A 83 5.34 -10.32 9.08
N LEU A 84 6.02 -11.37 8.62
CA LEU A 84 7.09 -11.28 7.64
C LEU A 84 6.62 -10.68 6.32
N ASN A 85 5.44 -11.05 5.82
CA ASN A 85 4.85 -10.52 4.59
C ASN A 85 4.71 -8.99 4.66
N PHE A 86 4.12 -8.48 5.76
CA PHE A 86 3.98 -7.04 5.96
C PHE A 86 5.33 -6.34 6.10
N LEU A 87 6.30 -6.95 6.81
CA LEU A 87 7.65 -6.40 6.96
C LEU A 87 8.37 -6.29 5.61
N LEU A 88 8.35 -7.37 4.81
CA LEU A 88 8.98 -7.39 3.48
C LEU A 88 8.32 -6.40 2.53
N TYR A 89 6.99 -6.37 2.49
CA TYR A 89 6.26 -5.42 1.66
C TYR A 89 6.52 -3.97 2.08
N ASN A 90 6.61 -3.68 3.38
CA ASN A 90 7.02 -2.36 3.89
C ASN A 90 8.44 -1.99 3.48
N LYS A 91 9.41 -2.90 3.61
CA LYS A 91 10.78 -2.66 3.14
C LYS A 91 10.81 -2.37 1.64
N LEU A 92 10.04 -3.10 0.85
CA LEU A 92 9.95 -2.92 -0.59
C LEU A 92 9.35 -1.54 -0.93
N LYS A 93 8.27 -1.13 -0.25
CA LYS A 93 7.72 0.23 -0.37
C LYS A 93 8.76 1.31 -0.06
N ILE A 94 9.46 1.19 1.08
CA ILE A 94 10.50 2.14 1.50
C ILE A 94 11.62 2.18 0.47
N PHE A 95 12.06 1.05 -0.06
CA PHE A 95 13.09 0.99 -1.08
C PHE A 95 12.69 1.79 -2.33
N PHE A 96 11.49 1.55 -2.86
CA PHE A 96 10.98 2.31 -4.01
C PHE A 96 10.80 3.80 -3.69
N PHE A 97 10.39 4.11 -2.47
CA PHE A 97 10.21 5.48 -2.02
C PHE A 97 11.55 6.23 -1.79
N ASN A 98 12.60 5.55 -1.36
CA ASN A 98 13.94 6.13 -1.20
C ASN A 98 14.63 6.38 -2.54
N GLN A 99 14.11 5.85 -3.65
CA GLN A 99 14.58 6.22 -4.99
C GLN A 99 14.01 7.58 -5.45
N ILE A 100 13.03 8.15 -4.73
CA ILE A 100 12.36 9.41 -5.08
C ILE A 100 13.29 10.64 -4.98
N PRO A 101 14.03 10.85 -3.87
CA PRO A 101 14.87 12.05 -3.73
C PRO A 101 16.06 12.07 -4.68
N ARG A 102 16.47 10.90 -5.19
CA ARG A 102 17.57 10.78 -6.16
C ARG A 102 17.20 11.29 -7.55
N GLN A 103 15.92 11.44 -7.86
CA GLN A 103 15.50 12.08 -9.10
C GLN A 103 15.51 13.60 -8.91
N LYS A 104 16.57 14.28 -9.37
CA LYS A 104 16.67 15.77 -9.44
C LYS A 104 15.39 16.45 -9.98
N LYS A 105 14.59 15.74 -10.79
CA LYS A 105 13.31 16.18 -11.33
C LYS A 105 12.19 16.29 -10.29
N PHE A 106 12.21 15.54 -9.18
CA PHE A 106 11.14 15.56 -8.18
C PHE A 106 11.13 16.88 -7.38
N LYS A 107 12.26 17.26 -6.77
CA LYS A 107 12.40 18.55 -6.04
C LYS A 107 12.08 19.74 -6.95
N SER A 108 12.53 19.69 -8.22
CA SER A 108 12.20 20.72 -9.22
C SER A 108 10.72 20.74 -9.60
N SER A 109 10.06 19.59 -9.75
CA SER A 109 8.63 19.50 -10.11
C SER A 109 7.74 19.99 -8.97
N VAL A 110 8.06 19.62 -7.73
CA VAL A 110 7.34 20.11 -6.54
C VAL A 110 7.51 21.62 -6.40
N ASN A 111 8.74 22.14 -6.56
CA ASN A 111 8.99 23.58 -6.48
C ASN A 111 8.26 24.36 -7.59
N LYS A 112 8.24 23.84 -8.83
CA LYS A 112 7.47 24.44 -9.93
C LYS A 112 5.96 24.43 -9.66
N MET A 113 5.43 23.33 -9.10
CA MET A 113 4.02 23.27 -8.72
C MET A 113 3.69 24.27 -7.62
N ILE A 114 4.53 24.40 -6.58
CA ILE A 114 4.36 25.40 -5.51
C ILE A 114 4.37 26.81 -6.09
N GLN A 115 5.33 27.13 -6.96
CA GLN A 115 5.42 28.45 -7.59
C GLN A 115 4.20 28.75 -8.46
N ASN A 116 3.78 27.83 -9.33
CA ASN A 116 2.59 28.01 -10.17
C ASN A 116 1.31 28.15 -9.33
N THR A 117 1.18 27.39 -8.25
CA THR A 117 0.02 27.46 -7.35
C THR A 117 -0.02 28.79 -6.60
N ARG A 118 1.12 29.27 -6.08
CA ARG A 118 1.22 30.57 -5.40
C ARG A 118 0.95 31.74 -6.34
N LEU A 119 1.42 31.67 -7.58
CA LEU A 119 1.21 32.69 -8.62
C LEU A 119 -0.24 32.74 -9.11
N ASN A 120 -0.93 31.61 -9.23
CA ASN A 120 -2.32 31.58 -9.66
C ASN A 120 -3.30 31.98 -8.53
N MET A 121 -2.95 31.69 -7.27
CA MET A 121 -3.79 32.08 -6.12
C MET A 121 -3.75 33.56 -5.76
N SER A 122 -2.81 34.37 -6.27
CA SER A 122 -2.82 35.82 -6.00
C SER A 122 -3.94 36.55 -6.73
N LEU A 123 -4.55 35.91 -7.74
CA LEU A 123 -5.62 36.50 -8.58
C LEU A 123 -7.04 36.20 -8.08
N GLU A 124 -7.27 35.12 -7.34
CA GLU A 124 -8.61 34.75 -6.82
C GLU A 124 -8.67 34.83 -5.29
N LYS A 125 -8.81 36.06 -4.77
CA LYS A 125 -9.26 36.30 -3.39
C LYS A 125 -10.76 35.94 -3.28
N ARG A 126 -11.04 34.66 -3.02
CA ARG A 126 -12.23 34.10 -2.33
C ARG A 126 -12.21 32.57 -2.51
N ILE A 127 -11.19 31.93 -1.96
CA ILE A 127 -11.18 30.47 -1.86
C ILE A 127 -12.03 30.14 -0.63
N ASN A 128 -13.30 29.88 -0.91
CA ASN A 128 -14.37 29.62 0.05
C ASN A 128 -14.03 28.38 0.90
N ILE A 129 -14.54 28.33 2.14
CA ILE A 129 -14.49 27.16 3.03
C ILE A 129 -14.96 25.87 2.30
N ASP A 130 -15.90 26.02 1.35
CA ASP A 130 -16.38 24.93 0.49
C ASP A 130 -15.27 24.31 -0.37
N VAL A 131 -14.36 25.12 -0.92
CA VAL A 131 -13.21 24.65 -1.72
C VAL A 131 -12.24 23.87 -0.83
N MET A 132 -12.04 24.31 0.41
CA MET A 132 -11.21 23.59 1.39
C MET A 132 -11.82 22.26 1.80
N HIS A 133 -13.14 22.22 2.01
CA HIS A 133 -13.87 21.00 2.32
C HIS A 133 -13.84 20.01 1.15
N GLU A 134 -14.12 20.46 -0.07
CA GLU A 134 -14.02 19.65 -1.30
C GLU A 134 -12.58 19.13 -1.51
N LEU A 135 -11.57 19.96 -1.25
CA LEU A 135 -10.17 19.56 -1.35
C LEU A 135 -9.83 18.48 -0.31
N ALA A 136 -10.24 18.65 0.94
CA ALA A 136 -10.04 17.66 1.99
C ALA A 136 -10.74 16.32 1.67
N GLU A 137 -11.96 16.37 1.13
CA GLU A 137 -12.68 15.16 0.71
C GLU A 137 -12.00 14.48 -0.49
N SER A 138 -11.52 15.25 -1.46
CA SER A 138 -10.77 14.72 -2.61
C SER A 138 -9.47 14.04 -2.18
N ILE A 139 -8.76 14.61 -1.21
CA ILE A 139 -7.56 14.02 -0.61
C ILE A 139 -7.92 12.71 0.10
N LYS A 140 -9.03 12.68 0.86
CA LYS A 140 -9.50 11.46 1.54
C LYS A 140 -9.84 10.36 0.55
N ARG A 141 -10.54 10.66 -0.54
CA ARG A 141 -10.86 9.69 -1.61
C ARG A 141 -9.61 9.17 -2.31
N LYS A 142 -8.70 10.07 -2.71
CA LYS A 142 -7.44 9.68 -3.38
C LYS A 142 -6.50 8.90 -2.46
N LYS A 143 -6.53 9.18 -1.15
CA LYS A 143 -5.85 8.38 -0.14
C LYS A 143 -6.42 6.96 -0.06
N LEU A 144 -7.73 6.80 -0.09
CA LEU A 144 -8.37 5.48 -0.08
C LEU A 144 -7.99 4.67 -1.33
N GLU A 145 -8.07 5.28 -2.52
CA GLU A 145 -7.62 4.65 -3.78
C GLU A 145 -6.14 4.20 -3.69
N PHE A 146 -5.30 5.00 -3.05
CA PHE A 146 -3.89 4.70 -2.88
C PHE A 146 -3.66 3.51 -1.93
N ILE A 147 -4.41 3.43 -0.83
CA ILE A 147 -4.37 2.29 0.09
C ILE A 147 -4.82 1.01 -0.61
N GLN A 148 -5.93 1.03 -1.34
CA GLN A 148 -6.45 -0.13 -2.08
C GLN A 148 -5.43 -0.70 -3.09
N LYS A 149 -4.67 0.18 -3.77
CA LYS A 149 -3.58 -0.26 -4.67
C LYS A 149 -2.47 -1.00 -3.92
N HIS A 150 -2.12 -0.53 -2.73
CA HIS A 150 -1.14 -1.20 -1.89
C HIS A 150 -1.66 -2.51 -1.31
N ASP A 151 -2.95 -2.59 -0.98
CA ASP A 151 -3.59 -3.80 -0.50
C ASP A 151 -3.51 -4.93 -1.54
N ALA A 152 -3.78 -4.61 -2.81
CA ALA A 152 -3.58 -5.55 -3.92
C ALA A 152 -2.12 -6.03 -4.02
N GLY A 153 -1.16 -5.14 -3.76
CA GLY A 153 0.26 -5.50 -3.72
C GLY A 153 0.63 -6.40 -2.54
N ILE A 154 0.04 -6.18 -1.36
CA ILE A 154 0.26 -7.03 -0.18
C ILE A 154 -0.30 -8.44 -0.44
N ILE A 155 -1.51 -8.54 -1.00
CA ILE A 155 -2.12 -9.83 -1.37
C ILE A 155 -1.26 -10.55 -2.41
N SER A 156 -0.76 -9.83 -3.42
CA SER A 156 0.15 -10.40 -4.43
C SER A 156 1.45 -10.92 -3.80
N MET A 157 2.01 -10.21 -2.81
CA MET A 157 3.18 -10.64 -2.05
C MET A 157 2.89 -11.90 -1.22
N THR A 158 1.67 -12.03 -0.67
CA THR A 158 1.22 -13.24 0.03
C THR A 158 1.28 -14.46 -0.89
N PHE A 159 0.69 -14.37 -2.09
CA PHE A 159 0.76 -15.46 -3.07
C PHE A 159 2.20 -15.79 -3.49
N LEU A 160 3.05 -14.78 -3.65
CA LEU A 160 4.46 -14.99 -3.95
C LEU A 160 5.14 -15.77 -2.80
N LEU A 161 4.96 -15.35 -1.55
CA LEU A 161 5.54 -16.04 -0.40
C LEU A 161 5.01 -17.48 -0.24
N MET A 162 3.71 -17.70 -0.49
CA MET A 162 3.14 -19.06 -0.49
C MET A 162 3.84 -19.96 -1.53
N GLY A 163 4.00 -19.47 -2.76
CA GLY A 163 4.73 -20.19 -3.81
C GLY A 163 6.22 -20.37 -3.51
N LEU A 164 6.86 -19.43 -2.81
CA LEU A 164 8.25 -19.60 -2.38
C LEU A 164 8.41 -20.67 -1.30
N VAL A 165 7.44 -20.78 -0.38
CA VAL A 165 7.42 -21.86 0.64
C VAL A 165 7.22 -23.22 -0.02
N SER A 166 6.50 -23.30 -1.14
CA SER A 166 6.32 -24.55 -1.90
C SER A 166 7.53 -24.95 -2.77
N LEU A 167 8.56 -24.10 -2.90
CA LEU A 167 9.78 -24.43 -3.67
C LEU A 167 10.65 -25.53 -3.02
N TYR A 168 10.23 -26.14 -1.91
CA TYR A 168 10.85 -27.36 -1.40
C TYR A 168 10.78 -28.51 -2.42
N THR A 169 9.72 -28.55 -3.24
CA THR A 169 9.58 -29.44 -4.41
C THR A 169 9.19 -28.63 -5.65
N PRO A 170 10.14 -27.90 -6.27
CA PRO A 170 9.81 -26.88 -7.24
C PRO A 170 9.36 -27.51 -8.57
N THR A 171 8.14 -27.20 -9.00
CA THR A 171 7.70 -27.49 -10.37
C THR A 171 8.01 -26.32 -11.31
N LYS A 172 8.13 -26.60 -12.61
CA LYS A 172 8.34 -25.54 -13.62
C LYS A 172 7.21 -24.50 -13.61
N ASN A 173 5.99 -24.95 -13.33
CA ASN A 173 4.81 -24.09 -13.27
C ASN A 173 4.91 -23.12 -12.07
N ASP A 174 5.31 -23.61 -10.90
CA ASP A 174 5.41 -22.76 -9.71
C ASP A 174 6.49 -21.68 -9.86
N ILE A 175 7.64 -22.03 -10.48
CA ILE A 175 8.70 -21.06 -10.78
C ILE A 175 8.18 -19.97 -11.74
N PHE A 176 7.46 -20.36 -12.79
CA PHE A 176 6.90 -19.43 -13.77
C PHE A 176 5.87 -18.48 -13.14
N VAL A 177 4.96 -19.01 -12.32
CA VAL A 177 3.95 -18.21 -11.60
C VAL A 177 4.62 -17.25 -10.62
N CYS A 178 5.61 -17.70 -9.85
CA CYS A 178 6.38 -16.85 -8.94
C CYS A 178 7.11 -15.72 -9.67
N ALA A 179 7.68 -15.99 -10.86
CA ALA A 179 8.32 -14.97 -11.69
C ALA A 179 7.31 -13.91 -12.17
N LEU A 180 6.13 -14.34 -12.65
CA LEU A 180 5.06 -13.43 -13.05
C LEU A 180 4.55 -12.57 -11.89
N LEU A 181 4.32 -13.17 -10.71
CA LEU A 181 3.91 -12.45 -9.50
C LEU A 181 4.96 -11.42 -9.08
N SER A 182 6.24 -11.75 -9.19
CA SER A 182 7.34 -10.81 -8.88
C SER A 182 7.30 -9.59 -9.80
N ILE A 183 7.15 -9.79 -11.10
CA ILE A 183 7.01 -8.68 -12.09
C ILE A 183 5.77 -7.85 -11.78
N PHE A 184 4.65 -8.50 -11.45
CA PHE A 184 3.39 -7.83 -11.14
C PHE A 184 3.49 -6.95 -9.88
N ILE A 185 4.16 -7.43 -8.83
CA ILE A 185 4.42 -6.64 -7.61
C ILE A 185 5.26 -5.40 -7.95
N LEU A 186 6.33 -5.54 -8.73
CA LEU A 186 7.14 -4.41 -9.17
C LEU A 186 6.33 -3.39 -9.98
N TRP A 187 5.41 -3.87 -10.82
CA TRP A 187 4.51 -3.03 -11.59
C TRP A 187 3.51 -2.27 -10.68
N ILE A 188 2.90 -2.94 -9.69
CA ILE A 188 2.02 -2.29 -8.69
C ILE A 188 2.76 -1.20 -7.94
N GLN A 189 4.00 -1.46 -7.50
CA GLN A 189 4.81 -0.49 -6.78
C GLN A 189 5.10 0.74 -7.64
N ARG A 190 5.47 0.52 -8.91
CA ARG A 190 5.69 1.62 -9.87
C ARG A 190 4.41 2.42 -10.14
N ASN A 191 3.26 1.76 -10.30
CA ASN A 191 2.00 2.43 -10.57
C ASN A 191 1.50 3.22 -9.36
N SER A 192 1.60 2.64 -8.16
CA SER A 192 1.28 3.31 -6.89
C SER A 192 2.17 4.54 -6.71
N TYR A 193 3.45 4.41 -7.05
CA TYR A 193 4.40 5.51 -7.06
C TYR A 193 4.00 6.65 -8.01
N VAL A 194 3.70 6.35 -9.28
CA VAL A 194 3.26 7.36 -10.26
C VAL A 194 1.97 8.04 -9.81
N PHE A 195 1.03 7.28 -9.24
CA PHE A 195 -0.22 7.81 -8.71
C PHE A 195 0.02 8.77 -7.54
N TYR A 196 0.88 8.40 -6.59
CA TYR A 196 1.23 9.24 -5.45
C TYR A 196 1.79 10.59 -5.92
N LEU A 197 2.75 10.57 -6.85
CA LEU A 197 3.38 11.77 -7.38
C LEU A 197 2.45 12.66 -8.21
N SER A 198 1.62 12.06 -9.06
CA SER A 198 0.81 12.82 -10.03
C SER A 198 -0.52 13.31 -9.44
N LYS A 199 -1.08 12.60 -8.46
CA LYS A 199 -2.42 12.90 -7.94
C LYS A 199 -2.45 13.28 -6.47
N LEU A 200 -1.65 12.64 -5.61
CA LEU A 200 -1.74 12.89 -4.16
C LEU A 200 -0.85 14.05 -3.73
N VAL A 201 0.41 14.08 -4.18
CA VAL A 201 1.36 15.15 -3.83
C VAL A 201 0.85 16.55 -4.21
N PRO A 202 0.32 16.80 -5.43
CA PRO A 202 -0.16 18.13 -5.79
C PRO A 202 -1.32 18.59 -4.90
N LEU A 203 -2.27 17.71 -4.57
CA LEU A 203 -3.39 18.03 -3.69
C LEU A 203 -2.92 18.36 -2.27
N LEU A 204 -1.95 17.61 -1.74
CA LEU A 204 -1.37 17.88 -0.42
C LEU A 204 -0.60 19.22 -0.38
N VAL A 205 0.10 19.56 -1.46
CA VAL A 205 0.79 20.85 -1.60
C VAL A 205 -0.22 22.00 -1.63
N VAL A 206 -1.27 21.90 -2.45
CA VAL A 206 -2.32 22.92 -2.54
C VAL A 206 -3.01 23.10 -1.18
N HIS A 207 -3.36 22.00 -0.50
CA HIS A 207 -3.99 22.06 0.81
C HIS A 207 -3.12 22.74 1.86
N LYS A 208 -1.81 22.44 1.90
CA LYS A 208 -0.90 23.10 2.83
C LYS A 208 -0.70 24.59 2.51
N VAL A 209 -0.55 24.96 1.24
CA VAL A 209 -0.39 26.37 0.83
C VAL A 209 -1.65 27.19 1.16
N LEU A 210 -2.83 26.58 1.03
CA LEU A 210 -4.09 27.22 1.39
C LEU A 210 -4.24 27.38 2.92
N LEU A 211 -3.87 26.36 3.70
CA LEU A 211 -3.88 26.42 5.16
C LEU A 211 -2.89 27.47 5.69
N GLU A 212 -1.66 27.53 5.16
CA GLU A 212 -0.68 28.58 5.51
C GLU A 212 -1.24 29.99 5.24
N LYS A 213 -2.02 30.18 4.18
CA LYS A 213 -2.68 31.45 3.89
C LYS A 213 -3.85 31.78 4.82
N GLU A 214 -4.61 30.78 5.28
CA GLU A 214 -5.67 30.99 6.28
C GLU A 214 -5.10 31.53 7.60
N PHE A 215 -3.94 31.01 8.03
CA PHE A 215 -3.24 31.52 9.22
C PHE A 215 -2.72 32.96 9.02
N ASP A 216 -2.18 33.29 7.84
CA ASP A 216 -1.69 34.64 7.52
C ASP A 216 -2.84 35.68 7.40
N LEU A 217 -4.05 35.23 7.01
CA LEU A 217 -5.25 36.06 6.94
C LEU A 217 -5.87 36.36 8.31
N GLN A 218 -5.65 35.50 9.32
CA GLN A 218 -6.04 35.80 10.70
C GLN A 218 -5.06 36.77 11.37
N ASP A 219 -3.75 36.63 11.15
CA ASP A 219 -2.74 37.53 11.72
C ASP A 219 -2.75 38.93 11.08
N SER A 220 -3.18 39.06 9.81
CA SER A 220 -3.35 40.38 9.17
C SER A 220 -4.64 41.11 9.54
N SER A 221 -5.58 40.45 10.24
CA SER A 221 -6.80 41.10 10.75
C SER A 221 -6.62 41.78 12.12
N VAL A 222 -5.43 41.66 12.72
CA VAL A 222 -5.06 42.32 13.99
C VAL A 222 -4.27 43.62 13.76
N PHE A 223 -3.84 43.92 12.52
CA PHE A 223 -3.07 45.14 12.21
C PHE A 223 -3.85 46.27 11.52
N ASP A 224 -5.17 46.13 11.36
CA ASP A 224 -6.04 47.17 10.76
C ASP A 224 -7.10 47.72 11.76
N LYS A 225 -6.81 47.69 13.06
CA LYS A 225 -7.54 48.51 14.05
C LYS A 225 -6.57 49.17 15.02
N GLU A 226 -6.52 50.50 14.87
CA GLU A 226 -5.95 51.57 15.72
C GLU A 226 -4.47 51.93 15.52
#